data_AF-A0A399EMT1-F1
#
_entry.id   AF-A0A399EMT1-F1
#
_cell.length_a   1.000
_cell.length_b   1.000
_cell.length_c   1.000
_cell.angle_alpha   90.00
_cell.angle_beta   90.00
_cell.angle_gamma   90.00
#
_symmetry.space_group_name_H-M   'P 1'
#
loop_
_entity.id
_entity.type
_entity.pdbx_description
1 polymer ?
#
loop_
_entity_poly.entity_id
_entity_poly.type
_entity_poly.pdbx_seq_one_letter_code
_entity_poly.pdbx_strand_id
1 'polypeptide(L)'
;MQATVSTGIAEVERLISEGQRLQQRLGELGEVLRQTALQLEQGTPAQSGVTAQLVEVSKLLEGWYTQAEQLLGRSPDELVLPKVMEALYGHKHQLELAQIRQQALDVLEDISALAYQGSEEFLPLSGLQFDALSLLRDIQTAPVPGETARALAAGKHPYNALLRLALEPSLSNEEWLALLQHLSQELGTELAVAAARRQLVLSGS
;
A
#
# COMPACT_ATOMS: atom_id res chain seq x y z
N MET A 1 11.85 5.50 0.03
CA MET A 1 10.93 4.88 1.03
C MET A 1 9.84 4.02 0.38
N GLN A 2 9.19 4.44 -0.71
CA GLN A 2 8.11 3.68 -1.37
C GLN A 2 8.46 2.23 -1.76
N ALA A 3 9.66 1.99 -2.32
CA ALA A 3 10.11 0.64 -2.69
C ALA A 3 10.11 -0.33 -1.50
N THR A 4 10.61 0.12 -0.34
CA THR A 4 10.64 -0.65 0.92
C THR A 4 9.24 -1.03 1.42
N VAL A 5 8.26 -0.13 1.30
CA VAL A 5 6.87 -0.39 1.73
C VAL A 5 6.20 -1.39 0.78
N SER A 6 6.40 -1.23 -0.53
CA SER A 6 5.88 -2.16 -1.54
C SER A 6 6.48 -3.56 -1.39
N THR A 7 7.79 -3.68 -1.15
CA THR A 7 8.44 -4.96 -0.85
C THR A 7 7.90 -5.57 0.44
N GLY A 8 7.68 -4.76 1.49
CA GLY A 8 7.08 -5.23 2.74
C GLY A 8 5.66 -5.78 2.56
N ILE A 9 4.80 -5.10 1.79
CA ILE A 9 3.44 -5.59 1.50
C ILE A 9 3.48 -6.94 0.78
N ALA A 10 4.32 -7.08 -0.25
CA ALA A 10 4.46 -8.32 -0.99
C ALA A 10 4.94 -9.49 -0.11
N GLU A 11 5.87 -9.22 0.82
CA GLU A 11 6.37 -10.22 1.76
C GLU A 11 5.29 -10.68 2.74
N VAL A 12 4.47 -9.76 3.25
CA VAL A 12 3.32 -10.10 4.11
C VAL A 12 2.28 -10.92 3.36
N GLU A 13 1.98 -10.56 2.11
CA GLU A 13 1.03 -11.31 1.27
C GLU A 13 1.48 -12.74 0.99
N ARG A 14 2.79 -12.93 0.78
CA ARG A 14 3.39 -14.26 0.66
C ARG A 14 3.13 -15.08 1.93
N LEU A 15 3.42 -14.51 3.10
CA LEU A 15 3.22 -15.20 4.39
C LEU A 15 1.74 -15.50 4.68
N ILE A 16 0.83 -14.58 4.35
CA ILE A 16 -0.61 -14.82 4.45
C ILE A 16 -1.03 -16.01 3.57
N SER A 17 -0.56 -16.03 2.32
CA SER A 17 -0.87 -17.12 1.38
C SER A 17 -0.33 -18.47 1.85
N GLU A 18 0.87 -18.48 2.42
CA GLU A 18 1.46 -19.68 3.03
C GLU A 18 0.69 -20.14 4.26
N GLY A 19 0.27 -19.22 5.13
CA GLY A 19 -0.54 -19.53 6.30
C GLY A 19 -1.91 -20.12 5.95
N GLN A 20 -2.55 -19.63 4.88
CA GLN A 20 -3.80 -20.21 4.36
C GLN A 20 -3.59 -21.65 3.85
N ARG A 21 -2.47 -21.91 3.14
CA ARG A 21 -2.12 -23.27 2.70
C ARG A 21 -1.84 -24.19 3.88
N LEU A 22 -1.14 -23.71 4.90
CA LEU A 22 -0.89 -24.45 6.14
C LEU A 22 -2.19 -24.77 6.88
N GLN A 23 -3.12 -23.82 6.95
CA GLN A 23 -4.44 -24.02 7.57
C GLN A 23 -5.22 -25.13 6.86
N GLN A 24 -5.25 -25.12 5.52
CA GLN A 24 -5.88 -26.19 4.74
C GLN A 24 -5.22 -27.55 5.03
N ARG A 25 -3.88 -27.58 4.99
CA ARG A 25 -3.10 -28.82 5.18
C ARG A 25 -3.24 -29.40 6.58
N LEU A 26 -3.33 -28.55 7.61
CA LEU A 26 -3.63 -28.97 8.99
C LEU A 26 -5.04 -29.55 9.11
N GLY A 27 -6.02 -29.00 8.39
CA GLY A 27 -7.37 -29.55 8.32
C GLY A 27 -7.40 -30.94 7.70
N GLU A 28 -6.72 -31.12 6.55
CA GLU A 28 -6.57 -32.41 5.89
C GLU A 28 -5.88 -33.44 6.79
N LEU A 29 -4.80 -33.03 7.47
CA LEU A 29 -4.10 -33.88 8.43
C LEU A 29 -4.98 -34.27 9.61
N GLY A 30 -5.81 -33.36 10.12
CA GLY A 30 -6.79 -33.64 11.17
C GLY A 30 -7.74 -34.77 10.80
N GLU A 31 -8.26 -34.78 9.57
CA GLU A 31 -9.11 -35.87 9.08
C GLU A 31 -8.34 -37.19 8.94
N VAL A 32 -7.11 -37.16 8.42
CA VAL A 32 -6.25 -38.35 8.33
C VAL A 32 -5.97 -38.93 9.71
N LEU A 33 -5.67 -38.09 10.71
CA LEU A 33 -5.43 -38.54 12.08
C LEU A 33 -6.69 -39.14 12.70
N ARG A 34 -7.86 -38.53 12.50
CA ARG A 34 -9.14 -39.04 12.99
C ARG A 34 -9.45 -40.42 12.41
N GLN A 35 -9.25 -40.60 11.10
CA GLN A 35 -9.42 -41.91 10.44
C GLN A 35 -8.42 -42.94 10.95
N THR A 36 -7.17 -42.53 11.14
CA THR A 36 -6.10 -43.41 11.68
C THR A 36 -6.43 -43.86 13.10
N ALA A 37 -6.95 -42.96 13.94
CA ALA A 37 -7.39 -43.30 15.30
C ALA A 37 -8.51 -44.35 15.28
N LEU A 38 -9.52 -44.18 14.42
CA LEU A 38 -10.61 -45.16 14.26
C LEU A 38 -10.13 -46.53 13.80
N GLN A 39 -9.16 -46.58 12.88
CA GLN A 39 -8.56 -47.83 12.42
C GLN A 39 -7.83 -48.55 13.55
N LEU A 40 -7.05 -47.81 14.33
CA LEU A 40 -6.32 -48.35 15.49
C LEU A 40 -7.28 -48.86 16.57
N GLU A 41 -8.39 -48.15 16.85
CA GLU A 41 -9.44 -48.61 17.78
C GLU A 41 -10.09 -49.93 17.32
N GLN A 42 -10.21 -50.13 16.00
CA GLN A 42 -10.74 -51.36 15.40
C GLN A 42 -9.71 -52.48 15.29
N GLY A 43 -8.48 -52.30 15.82
CA GLY A 43 -7.39 -53.27 15.74
C GLY A 43 -6.77 -53.40 14.35
N THR A 44 -7.03 -52.45 13.45
CA THR A 44 -6.45 -52.39 12.11
C THR A 44 -5.15 -51.59 12.16
N PRO A 45 -4.07 -52.03 11.47
CA PRO A 45 -2.83 -51.26 11.42
C PRO A 45 -3.06 -49.88 10.78
N ALA A 46 -2.43 -48.86 11.35
CA ALA A 46 -2.47 -47.49 10.84
C ALA A 46 -1.93 -47.41 9.40
N GLN A 47 -2.46 -46.44 8.64
CA GLN A 47 -1.93 -46.12 7.32
C GLN A 47 -0.46 -45.69 7.41
N SER A 48 0.38 -46.24 6.53
CA SER A 48 1.79 -45.86 6.45
C SER A 48 1.94 -44.40 5.99
N GLY A 49 2.82 -43.64 6.64
CA GLY A 49 3.19 -42.28 6.22
C GLY A 49 2.51 -41.14 6.99
N VAL A 50 1.55 -41.43 7.88
CA VAL A 50 0.89 -40.41 8.72
C VAL A 50 1.90 -39.67 9.61
N THR A 51 2.87 -40.39 10.18
CA THR A 51 3.96 -39.79 10.97
C THR A 51 4.87 -38.89 10.15
N ALA A 52 5.16 -39.26 8.89
CA ALA A 52 5.94 -38.43 7.98
C ALA A 52 5.19 -37.14 7.61
N GLN A 53 3.88 -37.23 7.36
CA GLN A 53 3.03 -36.06 7.11
C GLN A 53 2.98 -35.12 8.31
N LEU A 54 2.87 -35.65 9.53
CA LEU A 54 2.94 -34.85 10.76
C LEU A 54 4.25 -34.09 10.86
N VAL A 55 5.39 -34.79 10.72
CA VAL A 55 6.72 -34.17 10.80
C VAL A 55 6.90 -33.09 9.73
N GLU A 56 6.41 -33.32 8.52
CA GLU A 56 6.50 -32.34 7.44
C GLU A 56 5.68 -31.08 7.75
N VAL A 57 4.43 -31.24 8.18
CA VAL A 57 3.55 -30.10 8.51
C VAL A 57 4.08 -29.33 9.72
N SER A 58 4.61 -30.01 10.75
CA SER A 58 5.26 -29.35 11.89
C SER A 58 6.43 -28.47 11.46
N LYS A 59 7.32 -28.98 10.59
CA LYS A 59 8.48 -28.21 10.09
C LYS A 59 8.06 -26.99 9.28
N LEU A 60 7.04 -27.14 8.42
CA LEU A 60 6.53 -26.01 7.63
C LEU A 60 5.90 -24.95 8.53
N LEU A 61 5.16 -25.38 9.56
CA LEU A 61 4.54 -24.48 10.53
C LEU A 61 5.59 -23.72 11.36
N GLU A 62 6.63 -24.39 11.85
CA GLU A 62 7.75 -23.77 12.58
C GLU A 62 8.50 -22.74 11.71
N GLY A 63 8.79 -23.11 10.46
CA GLY A 63 9.45 -22.21 9.51
C GLY A 63 8.60 -20.97 9.21
N TRP A 64 7.29 -21.17 9.02
CA TRP A 64 6.36 -20.07 8.79
C TRP A 64 6.24 -19.14 10.00
N TYR A 65 6.14 -19.68 11.23
CA TYR A 65 6.14 -18.86 12.44
C TYR A 65 7.41 -18.03 12.57
N THR A 66 8.57 -18.64 12.33
CA THR A 66 9.86 -17.93 12.41
C THR A 66 9.89 -16.73 11.46
N GLN A 67 9.41 -16.90 10.23
CA GLN A 67 9.35 -15.80 9.25
C GLN A 67 8.32 -14.73 9.65
N ALA A 68 7.15 -15.14 10.14
CA ALA A 68 6.12 -14.22 10.61
C ALA A 68 6.60 -13.39 11.82
N GLU A 69 7.32 -13.99 12.77
CA GLU A 69 7.89 -13.28 13.91
C GLU A 69 8.96 -12.27 13.50
N GLN A 70 9.86 -12.65 12.60
CA GLN A 70 10.89 -11.76 12.07
C GLN A 70 10.26 -10.53 11.40
N LEU A 71 9.21 -10.75 10.61
CA LEU A 71 8.54 -9.69 9.89
C LEU A 71 7.69 -8.79 10.81
N LEU A 72 6.98 -9.37 11.77
CA LEU A 72 6.14 -8.61 12.71
C LEU A 72 6.96 -7.88 13.77
N GLY A 73 8.22 -8.28 14.00
CA GLY A 73 9.11 -7.70 15.01
C GLY A 73 8.65 -7.93 16.46
N ARG A 74 7.59 -8.71 16.64
CA ARG A 74 7.00 -9.10 17.93
C ARG A 74 6.47 -10.53 17.82
N SER A 75 6.75 -11.35 18.82
CA SER A 75 6.06 -12.62 18.98
C SER A 75 4.61 -12.36 19.37
N PRO A 76 3.61 -12.93 18.68
CA PRO A 76 2.24 -12.91 19.17
C PRO A 76 2.17 -13.56 20.56
N ASP A 77 1.29 -13.08 21.43
CA ASP A 77 1.12 -13.58 22.80
C ASP A 77 0.82 -15.09 22.85
N GLU A 78 0.29 -15.64 21.75
CA GLU A 78 0.04 -17.06 21.56
C GLU A 78 0.34 -17.46 20.10
N LEU A 79 1.25 -18.43 19.94
CA LEU A 79 1.68 -18.97 18.65
C LEU A 79 0.67 -19.97 18.09
N VAL A 80 -0.53 -19.48 17.80
CA VAL A 80 -1.57 -20.22 17.07
C VAL A 80 -1.84 -19.57 15.73
N LEU A 81 -1.96 -20.40 14.69
CA LEU A 81 -2.06 -19.97 13.30
C LEU A 81 -3.11 -18.86 13.10
N PRO A 82 -4.34 -18.92 13.64
CA PRO A 82 -5.33 -17.86 13.45
C PRO A 82 -4.89 -16.49 13.97
N LYS A 83 -4.23 -16.43 15.14
CA LYS A 83 -3.76 -15.17 15.73
C LYS A 83 -2.60 -14.57 14.95
N VAL A 84 -1.69 -15.41 14.46
CA VAL A 84 -0.58 -14.95 13.62
C VAL A 84 -1.10 -14.42 12.29
N MET A 85 -2.08 -15.10 11.70
CA MET A 85 -2.77 -14.62 10.50
C MET A 85 -3.44 -13.25 10.72
N GLU A 86 -4.17 -13.09 11.82
CA GLU A 86 -4.78 -11.79 12.20
C GLU A 86 -3.73 -10.69 12.33
N ALA A 87 -2.60 -10.98 12.98
CA ALA A 87 -1.48 -10.04 13.11
C ALA A 87 -0.87 -9.67 11.75
N LEU A 88 -0.71 -10.63 10.84
CA LEU A 88 -0.23 -10.39 9.48
C LEU A 88 -1.19 -9.51 8.67
N TYR A 89 -2.50 -9.77 8.72
CA TYR A 89 -3.50 -8.90 8.07
C TYR A 89 -3.48 -7.48 8.64
N GLY A 90 -3.39 -7.36 9.97
CA GLY A 90 -3.27 -6.06 10.63
C GLY A 90 -2.02 -5.31 10.20
N HIS A 91 -0.87 -6.00 10.12
CA HIS A 91 0.38 -5.41 9.67
C HIS A 91 0.32 -4.99 8.19
N LYS A 92 -0.23 -5.83 7.30
CA LYS A 92 -0.48 -5.47 5.90
C LYS A 92 -1.28 -4.18 5.80
N HIS A 93 -2.39 -4.09 6.54
CA HIS A 93 -3.24 -2.91 6.53
C HIS A 93 -2.48 -1.64 6.96
N GLN A 94 -1.64 -1.72 7.99
CA GLN A 94 -0.81 -0.59 8.42
C GLN A 94 0.19 -0.15 7.33
N LEU A 95 0.81 -1.10 6.62
CA LEU A 95 1.70 -0.79 5.50
C LEU A 95 0.95 -0.11 4.35
N GLU A 96 -0.25 -0.57 4.00
CA GLU A 96 -1.10 0.05 2.98
C GLU A 96 -1.47 1.49 3.36
N LEU A 97 -1.86 1.73 4.61
CA LEU A 97 -2.15 3.09 5.10
C LEU A 97 -0.90 3.98 5.07
N ALA A 98 0.26 3.45 5.44
CA ALA A 98 1.53 4.16 5.35
C ALA A 98 1.90 4.49 3.89
N GLN A 99 1.64 3.58 2.95
CA GLN A 99 1.85 3.80 1.53
C GLN A 99 0.96 4.93 1.00
N ILE A 100 -0.34 4.90 1.32
CA ILE A 100 -1.28 5.97 0.93
C ILE A 100 -0.81 7.32 1.49
N ARG A 101 -0.41 7.36 2.77
CA ARG A 101 0.10 8.59 3.39
C ARG A 101 1.33 9.10 2.63
N GLN A 102 2.32 8.24 2.39
CA GLN A 102 3.55 8.65 1.72
C GLN A 102 3.27 9.16 0.30
N GLN A 103 2.47 8.43 -0.49
CA GLN A 103 2.12 8.85 -1.86
C GLN A 103 1.41 10.21 -1.87
N ALA A 104 0.53 10.46 -0.92
CA ALA A 104 -0.14 11.75 -0.81
C ALA A 104 0.83 12.87 -0.44
N LEU A 105 1.77 12.61 0.47
CA LEU A 105 2.80 13.58 0.87
C LEU A 105 3.74 13.90 -0.28
N ASP A 106 4.17 12.90 -1.06
CA ASP A 106 5.06 13.10 -2.22
C ASP A 106 4.41 14.07 -3.24
N VAL A 107 3.11 13.90 -3.53
CA VAL A 107 2.37 14.83 -4.40
C VAL A 107 2.35 16.25 -3.84
N LEU A 108 2.12 16.40 -2.53
CA LEU A 108 2.06 17.72 -1.89
C LEU A 108 3.44 18.40 -1.83
N GLU A 109 4.51 17.62 -1.66
CA GLU A 109 5.89 18.09 -1.75
C GLU A 109 6.20 18.59 -3.17
N ASP A 110 5.85 17.83 -4.20
CA ASP A 110 6.02 18.25 -5.61
C ASP A 110 5.26 19.54 -5.91
N ILE A 111 4.01 19.65 -5.45
CA ILE A 111 3.21 20.88 -5.58
C ILE A 111 3.89 22.07 -4.86
N SER A 112 4.36 21.84 -3.63
CA SER A 112 5.05 22.89 -2.85
C SER A 112 6.37 23.32 -3.49
N ALA A 113 6.99 22.42 -4.26
CA ALA A 113 8.24 22.68 -4.97
C ALA A 113 8.04 23.35 -6.34
N LEU A 114 6.81 23.47 -6.86
CA LEU A 114 6.57 24.14 -8.15
C LEU A 114 7.07 25.60 -8.13
N ALA A 115 7.65 26.04 -9.23
CA ALA A 115 8.04 27.42 -9.48
C ALA A 115 7.46 27.89 -10.81
N TYR A 116 7.07 29.16 -10.85
CA TYR A 116 6.66 29.82 -12.06
C TYR A 116 7.87 30.46 -12.75
N GLN A 117 8.09 30.15 -14.03
CA GLN A 117 9.22 30.67 -14.83
C GLN A 117 8.97 32.06 -15.46
N GLY A 118 7.90 32.76 -15.07
CA GLY A 118 7.64 34.11 -15.56
C GLY A 118 8.43 35.20 -14.83
N SER A 119 8.45 36.39 -15.41
CA SER A 119 9.13 37.56 -14.85
C SER A 119 8.38 38.24 -13.71
N GLU A 120 7.11 37.88 -13.51
CA GLU A 120 6.22 38.48 -12.52
C GLU A 120 5.86 37.47 -11.43
N GLU A 121 5.52 37.99 -10.26
CA GLU A 121 5.02 37.19 -9.15
C GLU A 121 3.67 36.54 -9.52
N PHE A 122 3.60 35.23 -9.38
CA PHE A 122 2.42 34.45 -9.77
C PHE A 122 1.63 34.02 -8.52
N LEU A 123 0.81 34.95 -8.04
CA LEU A 123 -0.01 34.78 -6.84
C LEU A 123 -0.89 33.50 -6.82
N PRO A 124 -1.49 33.04 -7.94
CA PRO A 124 -2.27 31.80 -7.95
C PRO A 124 -1.47 30.58 -7.49
N LEU A 125 -0.19 30.48 -7.88
CA LEU A 125 0.68 29.39 -7.42
C LEU A 125 0.99 29.51 -5.94
N SER A 126 1.24 30.73 -5.44
CA SER A 126 1.52 30.97 -4.02
C SER A 126 0.34 30.56 -3.13
N GLY A 127 -0.90 30.87 -3.55
CA GLY A 127 -2.12 30.43 -2.85
C GLY A 127 -2.25 28.92 -2.82
N LEU A 128 -2.06 28.27 -3.97
CA LEU A 128 -2.12 26.81 -4.08
C LEU A 128 -1.04 26.11 -3.21
N GLN A 129 0.17 26.67 -3.13
CA GLN A 129 1.24 26.14 -2.29
C GLN A 129 0.92 26.28 -0.80
N PHE A 130 0.29 27.38 -0.41
CA PHE A 130 -0.17 27.56 0.98
C PHE A 130 -1.22 26.51 1.38
N ASP A 131 -2.17 26.23 0.48
CA ASP A 131 -3.18 25.18 0.68
C ASP A 131 -2.52 23.79 0.76
N ALA A 132 -1.55 23.51 -0.12
CA ALA A 132 -0.81 22.25 -0.12
C ALA A 132 -0.02 22.04 1.18
N LEU A 133 0.62 23.07 1.73
CA LEU A 133 1.30 23.02 3.03
C LEU A 133 0.33 22.77 4.19
N SER A 134 -0.89 23.31 4.11
CA SER A 134 -1.93 23.05 5.10
C SER A 134 -2.38 21.59 5.06
N LEU A 135 -2.67 21.07 3.86
CA LEU A 135 -3.02 19.65 3.65
C LEU A 135 -1.90 18.70 4.07
N LEU A 136 -0.64 19.07 3.83
CA LEU A 136 0.52 18.28 4.23
C LEU A 136 0.54 18.09 5.75
N ARG A 137 0.30 19.17 6.50
CA ARG A 137 0.22 19.11 7.97
C ARG A 137 -0.94 18.24 8.44
N ASP A 138 -2.11 18.36 7.82
CA ASP A 138 -3.29 17.58 8.18
C ASP A 138 -3.05 16.08 7.95
N ILE A 139 -2.45 15.70 6.82
CA ILE A 139 -2.15 14.30 6.48
C ILE A 139 -1.06 13.70 7.39
N GLN A 140 -0.05 14.49 7.76
CA GLN A 140 1.01 14.05 8.68
C GLN A 140 0.49 13.81 10.11
N THR A 141 -0.42 14.64 10.58
CA THR A 141 -0.95 14.57 11.96
C THR A 141 -2.15 13.65 12.09
N ALA A 142 -2.86 13.35 11.00
CA ALA A 142 -3.98 12.44 11.01
C ALA A 142 -3.56 10.99 11.37
N PRO A 143 -4.27 10.33 12.31
CA PRO A 143 -3.96 8.95 12.69
C PRO A 143 -4.13 7.98 11.52
N VAL A 144 -5.12 8.22 10.66
CA VAL A 144 -5.42 7.43 9.47
C VAL A 144 -5.60 8.35 8.26
N PRO A 145 -5.10 7.98 7.06
CA PRO A 145 -5.36 8.74 5.83
C PRO A 145 -6.85 8.92 5.54
N GLY A 146 -7.28 10.18 5.50
CA GLY A 146 -8.62 10.60 5.10
C GLY A 146 -8.88 10.50 3.60
N GLU A 147 -10.05 10.97 3.16
CA GLU A 147 -10.47 10.92 1.75
C GLU A 147 -9.52 11.68 0.82
N THR A 148 -9.10 12.89 1.21
CA THR A 148 -8.16 13.70 0.43
C THR A 148 -6.82 12.99 0.21
N ALA A 149 -6.25 12.38 1.26
CA ALA A 149 -5.01 11.62 1.15
C ALA A 149 -5.16 10.43 0.18
N ARG A 150 -6.31 9.74 0.23
CA ARG A 150 -6.61 8.65 -0.70
C ARG A 150 -6.80 9.14 -2.13
N ALA A 151 -7.43 10.28 -2.33
CA ALA A 151 -7.60 10.89 -3.65
C ALA A 151 -6.25 11.34 -4.25
N LEU A 152 -5.37 11.91 -3.43
CA LEU A 152 -3.99 12.25 -3.81
C LEU A 152 -3.22 10.99 -4.22
N ALA A 153 -3.16 9.98 -3.35
CA ALA A 153 -2.46 8.72 -3.61
C ALA A 153 -3.00 7.97 -4.85
N ALA A 154 -4.31 8.06 -5.11
CA ALA A 154 -4.95 7.40 -6.25
C ALA A 154 -4.84 8.17 -7.57
N GLY A 155 -4.16 9.32 -7.61
CA GLY A 155 -4.04 10.11 -8.85
C GLY A 155 -5.29 10.91 -9.20
N LYS A 156 -6.29 11.01 -8.31
CA LYS A 156 -7.62 11.60 -8.60
C LYS A 156 -7.78 13.04 -8.14
N HIS A 157 -6.92 13.53 -7.24
CA HIS A 157 -6.96 14.91 -6.78
C HIS A 157 -6.53 15.89 -7.90
N PRO A 158 -7.08 17.12 -7.98
CA PRO A 158 -6.70 18.12 -8.98
C PRO A 158 -5.20 18.45 -9.01
N TYR A 159 -4.51 18.33 -7.87
CA TYR A 159 -3.05 18.50 -7.80
C TYR A 159 -2.28 17.50 -8.67
N ASN A 160 -2.76 16.25 -8.76
CA ASN A 160 -2.14 15.26 -9.65
C ASN A 160 -2.30 15.66 -11.11
N ALA A 161 -3.49 16.15 -11.48
CA ALA A 161 -3.75 16.66 -12.82
C ALA A 161 -2.85 17.86 -13.14
N LEU A 162 -2.60 18.74 -12.17
CA LEU A 162 -1.73 19.91 -12.33
C LEU A 162 -0.29 19.49 -12.61
N LEU A 163 0.27 18.60 -11.77
CA LEU A 163 1.62 18.05 -11.97
C LEU A 163 1.74 17.35 -13.32
N ARG A 164 0.73 16.55 -13.68
CA ARG A 164 0.71 15.83 -14.97
C ARG A 164 0.69 16.79 -16.15
N LEU A 165 -0.17 17.81 -16.14
CA LEU A 165 -0.24 18.80 -17.22
C LEU A 165 1.05 19.64 -17.33
N ALA A 166 1.66 20.00 -16.19
CA ALA A 166 2.87 20.81 -16.15
C ALA A 166 4.13 20.03 -16.56
N LEU A 167 4.27 18.78 -16.11
CA LEU A 167 5.54 18.05 -16.14
C LEU A 167 5.57 16.89 -17.15
N GLU A 168 4.42 16.40 -17.65
CA GLU A 168 4.38 15.30 -18.62
C GLU A 168 4.34 15.81 -20.06
N PRO A 169 5.45 15.74 -20.83
CA PRO A 169 5.48 16.34 -22.16
C PRO A 169 4.82 15.50 -23.26
N SER A 170 4.53 14.23 -22.96
CA SER A 170 4.07 13.19 -23.90
C SER A 170 2.55 12.99 -23.92
N LEU A 171 1.78 13.88 -23.29
CA LEU A 171 0.32 13.81 -23.28
C LEU A 171 -0.24 13.89 -24.71
N SER A 172 -1.22 13.04 -25.02
CA SER A 172 -1.99 13.19 -26.25
C SER A 172 -2.81 14.49 -26.23
N ASN A 173 -3.19 15.00 -27.40
CA ASN A 173 -3.97 16.24 -27.48
C ASN A 173 -5.32 16.13 -26.74
N GLU A 174 -5.95 14.95 -26.77
CA GLU A 174 -7.22 14.71 -26.08
C GLU A 174 -7.05 14.72 -24.56
N GLU A 175 -6.04 14.02 -24.03
CA GLU A 175 -5.72 14.03 -22.60
C GLU A 175 -5.30 15.43 -22.12
N TRP A 176 -4.48 16.13 -22.90
CA TRP A 176 -4.04 17.47 -22.59
C TRP A 176 -5.23 18.44 -22.49
N LEU A 177 -6.17 18.38 -23.45
CA LEU A 177 -7.35 19.23 -23.45
C LEU A 177 -8.28 18.90 -22.27
N ALA A 178 -8.48 17.62 -21.99
CA ALA A 178 -9.29 17.17 -20.86
C ALA A 178 -8.71 17.64 -19.52
N LEU A 179 -7.40 17.50 -19.33
CA LEU A 179 -6.70 17.98 -18.13
C LEU A 179 -6.79 19.49 -17.98
N LEU A 180 -6.57 20.25 -19.06
CA LEU A 180 -6.68 21.72 -19.03
C LEU A 180 -8.09 22.17 -18.62
N GLN A 181 -9.14 21.56 -19.18
CA GLN A 181 -10.52 21.90 -18.85
C GLN A 181 -10.85 21.56 -17.40
N HIS A 182 -10.47 20.36 -16.95
CA HIS A 182 -10.68 19.93 -15.58
C HIS A 182 -9.97 20.86 -14.57
N LEU A 183 -8.70 21.19 -14.81
CA LEU A 183 -7.94 22.09 -13.95
C LEU A 183 -8.49 23.51 -13.93
N SER A 184 -8.99 24.00 -15.07
CA SER A 184 -9.59 25.32 -15.14
C SER A 184 -10.85 25.43 -14.27
N GLN A 185 -11.59 24.33 -14.12
CA GLN A 185 -12.79 24.26 -13.27
C GLN A 185 -12.44 24.13 -11.78
N GLU A 186 -11.46 23.29 -11.44
CA GLU A 186 -11.15 22.95 -10.05
C GLU A 186 -10.19 23.95 -9.38
N LEU A 187 -9.16 24.42 -10.11
CA LEU A 187 -8.07 25.24 -9.57
C LEU A 187 -8.02 26.64 -10.21
N GLY A 188 -8.83 26.88 -11.24
CA GLY A 188 -8.90 28.15 -11.94
C GLY A 188 -8.05 28.19 -13.23
N THR A 189 -8.51 29.01 -14.17
CA THR A 189 -7.96 29.10 -15.53
C THR A 189 -6.51 29.55 -15.56
N GLU A 190 -6.09 30.45 -14.66
CA GLU A 190 -4.72 30.99 -14.66
C GLU A 190 -3.67 29.91 -14.40
N LEU A 191 -3.89 29.07 -13.38
CA LEU A 191 -3.03 27.93 -13.07
C LEU A 191 -3.02 26.90 -14.19
N ALA A 192 -4.21 26.58 -14.73
CA ALA A 192 -4.35 25.62 -15.80
C ALA A 192 -3.59 26.05 -17.07
N VAL A 193 -3.68 27.33 -17.44
CA VAL A 193 -2.95 27.90 -18.59
C VAL A 193 -1.45 27.96 -18.35
N ALA A 194 -1.00 28.35 -17.15
CA ALA A 194 0.42 28.36 -16.80
C ALA A 194 1.04 26.96 -16.89
N ALA A 195 0.34 25.94 -16.37
CA ALA A 195 0.73 24.54 -16.48
C ALA A 195 0.79 24.08 -17.94
N ALA A 196 -0.26 24.33 -18.71
CA ALA A 196 -0.35 23.98 -20.13
C ALA A 196 0.76 24.61 -20.99
N ARG A 197 1.19 25.83 -20.64
CA ARG A 197 2.31 26.53 -21.28
C ARG A 197 3.68 26.10 -20.76
N ARG A 198 3.74 25.13 -19.85
CA ARG A 198 4.95 24.66 -19.17
C ARG A 198 5.74 25.77 -18.48
N GLN A 199 5.01 26.74 -17.94
CA GLN A 199 5.60 27.80 -17.13
C GLN A 199 5.75 27.37 -15.67
N LEU A 200 5.20 26.22 -15.28
CA LEU A 200 5.38 25.61 -13.97
C LEU A 200 6.43 24.50 -14.07
N VAL A 201 7.46 24.58 -13.22
CA VAL A 201 8.56 23.60 -13.15
C VAL A 201 8.87 23.26 -11.70
N LEU A 202 9.57 22.16 -11.44
CA LEU A 202 10.03 21.85 -10.09
C LEU A 202 11.28 22.67 -9.74
N SER A 203 11.25 23.34 -8.60
CA SER A 203 12.38 24.10 -8.05
C SER A 203 13.46 23.13 -7.59
N GLY A 204 14.41 22.80 -8.47
CA GLY A 204 15.49 21.85 -8.18
C GLY A 204 15.87 20.92 -9.33
N SER A 205 15.23 21.05 -10.51
CA SER A 205 15.65 20.38 -11.75
C SER A 205 16.63 21.21 -12.57
#